data_AF-A0A942MP32-F1
#
_entry.id   AF-A0A942MP32-F1
#
_cell.length_a   1.000
_cell.length_b   1.000
_cell.length_c   1.000
_cell.angle_alpha   90.00
_cell.angle_beta   90.00
_cell.angle_gamma   90.00
#
_symmetry.space_group_name_H-M   'P 1'
#
loop_
_entity.id
_entity.type
_entity.pdbx_description
1 polymer ?
#
loop_
_entity_poly.entity_id
_entity_poly.type
_entity_poly.pdbx_seq_one_letter_code
_entity_poly.pdbx_strand_id
1 'polypeptide(L)' 'MGFEERIKGSHHIYFKEYVEEIINIQPKGSQAKPYQVKQIRNLILKYKLGNMLDE' A
#
# COMPACT_ATOMS: atom_id res chain seq x y z
N MET A 1 -7.75 6.52 -3.05
CA MET A 1 -7.22 5.20 -3.47
C MET A 1 -8.11 4.01 -3.05
N GLY A 2 -8.93 4.12 -1.99
CA GLY A 2 -9.95 3.11 -1.66
C GLY A 2 -9.40 1.82 -1.03
N PHE A 3 -8.29 1.91 -0.29
CA PHE A 3 -7.79 0.80 0.51
C PHE A 3 -8.44 0.83 1.89
N GLU A 4 -8.75 -0.36 2.41
CA GLU A 4 -9.11 -0.59 3.80
C GLU A 4 -7.85 -0.83 4.63
N GLU A 5 -7.90 -0.44 5.91
CA GLU A 5 -6.78 -0.57 6.83
C GLU A 5 -7.15 -1.45 8.03
N ARG A 6 -6.21 -2.32 8.42
CA ARG A 6 -6.24 -3.05 9.68
C ARG A 6 -4.91 -2.89 10.40
N ILE A 7 -4.98 -2.49 11.66
CA ILE A 7 -3.80 -2.30 12.51
C ILE A 7 -3.66 -3.49 13.47
N LYS A 8 -2.45 -4.06 13.56
CA LYS A 8 -2.10 -5.12 14.53
C LYS A 8 -0.74 -4.79 15.17
N GLY A 9 -0.78 -4.18 16.35
CA GLY A 9 0.42 -3.65 16.99
C GLY A 9 1.02 -2.53 16.14
N SER A 10 2.30 -2.64 15.77
CA SER A 10 2.95 -1.69 14.86
C SER A 10 2.75 -2.00 13.38
N HIS A 11 2.04 -3.08 13.03
CA HIS A 11 1.80 -3.42 11.63
C HIS A 11 0.53 -2.73 11.12
N HIS A 12 0.68 -2.04 10.00
CA HIS A 12 -0.41 -1.47 9.21
C HIS A 12 -0.63 -2.35 7.99
N ILE A 13 -1.80 -2.98 7.91
CA ILE A 13 -2.17 -3.85 6.81
C ILE A 13 -3.19 -3.11 5.96
N TYR A 14 -2.87 -2.88 4.69
CA TYR A 14 -3.77 -2.30 3.72
C TYR A 14 -4.18 -3.35 2.70
N PHE A 15 -5.47 -3.37 2.36
CA PHE A 15 -6.02 -4.23 1.32
C PHE A 15 -7.11 -3.47 0.58
N LYS A 16 -7.46 -3.92 -0.62
CA LYS A 16 -8.49 -3.30 -1.43
C LYS A 16 -9.20 -4.37 -2.25
N GLU A 17 -10.51 -4.25 -2.38
CA GLU A 17 -11.28 -5.11 -3.28
C GLU A 17 -10.70 -5.00 -4.71
N TYR A 18 -10.48 -6.16 -5.36
CA TYR A 18 -9.85 -6.28 -6.68
C TYR A 18 -8.33 -5.98 -6.76
N VAL A 19 -7.66 -5.81 -5.62
CA VAL A 19 -6.20 -5.85 -5.52
C VAL A 19 -5.81 -7.12 -4.76
N GLU A 20 -5.12 -8.03 -5.44
CA GLU A 20 -4.78 -9.34 -4.88
C GLU A 20 -3.72 -9.22 -3.76
N GLU A 21 -2.81 -8.26 -3.90
CA GLU A 21 -1.71 -8.07 -2.95
C GLU A 21 -2.15 -7.25 -1.74
N ILE A 22 -1.95 -7.85 -0.58
CA ILE A 22 -2.07 -7.19 0.71
C ILE A 22 -0.75 -6.45 1.01
N ILE A 23 -0.86 -5.17 1.38
CA ILE A 23 0.27 -4.32 1.71
C ILE A 23 0.46 -4.36 3.23
N ASN A 24 1.55 -4.97 3.71
CA ASN A 24 1.89 -4.96 5.14
C ASN A 24 3.08 -4.01 5.39
N ILE A 25 2.79 -2.89 6.02
CA ILE A 25 3.79 -1.88 6.40
C ILE A 25 4.05 -1.97 7.89
N GLN A 26 5.31 -2.27 8.20
CA GLN A 26 5.85 -2.07 9.53
C GLN A 26 6.78 -0.86 9.50
N PRO A 27 6.50 0.21 10.28
CA PRO A 27 7.36 1.38 10.35
C PRO A 27 8.72 1.01 10.96
N LYS A 28 9.78 1.64 10.46
CA LYS A 28 11.10 1.64 11.09
C LYS A 28 11.39 3.06 11.58
N GLY A 29 10.95 3.37 12.79
CA GLY A 29 10.91 4.76 13.29
C GLY A 29 9.85 5.57 12.52
N SER A 30 10.23 6.73 12.00
CA SER A 30 9.34 7.60 11.21
C SER A 30 9.32 7.29 9.71
N GLN A 31 10.06 6.28 9.25
CA GLN A 31 10.23 5.98 7.82
C GLN A 31 9.79 4.57 7.45
N ALA A 32 9.33 4.43 6.21
CA ALA A 32 9.13 3.14 5.58
C ALA A 32 10.49 2.54 5.16
N LYS A 33 10.58 1.20 5.15
CA LYS A 33 11.79 0.53 4.66
C LYS A 33 11.84 0.66 3.13
N PRO A 34 13.01 0.89 2.50
CA PRO A 34 13.10 1.13 1.05
C PRO A 34 12.45 0.05 0.17
N TYR A 35 12.49 -1.21 0.59
CA TYR A 35 11.84 -2.29 -0.15
C TYR A 35 10.30 -2.17 -0.14
N GLN A 36 9.70 -1.66 0.94
CA GLN A 36 8.26 -1.43 1.02
C GLN A 36 7.84 -0.36 0.03
N VAL A 37 8.64 0.70 -0.10
CA VAL A 37 8.42 1.75 -1.11
C VAL A 37 8.47 1.14 -2.53
N LYS A 38 9.45 0.28 -2.81
CA LYS A 38 9.55 -0.43 -4.09
C LYS A 38 8.33 -1.33 -4.34
N GLN A 39 7.87 -2.07 -3.32
CA GLN A 39 6.68 -2.93 -3.43
C GLN A 39 5.42 -2.12 -3.73
N ILE A 40 5.18 -1.04 -2.98
CA ILE A 40 4.03 -0.16 -3.16
C ILE A 40 4.05 0.48 -4.56
N ARG A 41 5.21 0.96 -5.02
CA ARG A 41 5.36 1.49 -6.38
C ARG A 41 4.98 0.46 -7.44
N ASN A 42 5.45 -0.78 -7.31
CA ASN A 42 5.12 -1.84 -8.26
C ASN A 42 3.62 -2.15 -8.27
N LEU A 43 2.97 -2.12 -7.11
CA LEU A 43 1.53 -2.28 -6.96
C LEU A 43 0.75 -1.15 -7.67
N ILE A 44 1.16 0.10 -7.45
CA ILE A 44 0.58 1.27 -8.12
C ILE A 44 0.68 1.13 -9.63
N LEU A 45 1.83 0.71 -10.15
CA LEU A 45 2.04 0.51 -11.58
C LEU A 45 1.23 -0.67 -12.13
N LYS A 46 1.22 -1.81 -11.43
CA LYS A 46 0.51 -3.03 -11.84
C LYS A 46 -1.00 -2.79 -11.95
N TYR A 47 -1.59 -2.11 -10.97
CA TYR A 47 -3.03 -1.86 -10.91
C TYR A 47 -3.43 -0.46 -11.42
N LYS A 48 -2.47 0.29 -12.00
CA LYS A 48 -2.67 1.68 -12.47
C LYS A 48 -3.38 2.58 -11.46
N LEU A 49 -3.05 2.42 -10.17
CA LEU A 49 -3.71 3.11 -9.06
C LEU A 49 -3.44 4.63 -9.03
N GLY A 50 -2.54 5.11 -9.89
CA GLY A 50 -2.22 6.53 -10.05
C GLY A 50 -3.08 7.28 -11.08
N ASN A 51 -3.89 6.59 -11.89
CA ASN A 51 -4.67 7.22 -12.97
C ASN A 51 -6.06 7.74 -12.53
N MET A 52 -6.23 8.16 -11.27
CA MET A 52 -7.41 8.93 -10.87
C MET A 52 -7.16 10.44 -11.06
N LEU A 53 -6.71 10.83 -12.25
CA LEU A 53 -6.78 12.22 -12.70
C LEU A 53 -8.07 12.34 -13.52
N ASP A 54 -9.04 13.01 -12.88
CA ASP A 54 -10.10 13.83 -13.47
C ASP A 54 -11.06 13.15 -14.47
N GLU A 55 -12.22 12.72 -13.95
CA GLU A 55 -13.52 13.08 -14.53
C GLU A 55 -14.36 13.81 -13.47
#